data_AF-A0A5J4PB38-F1
#
_entry.id   AF-A0A5J4PB38-F1
#
_cell.length_a   1.000
_cell.length_b   1.000
_cell.length_c   1.000
_cell.angle_alpha   90.00
_cell.angle_beta   90.00
_cell.angle_gamma   90.00
#
_symmetry.space_group_name_H-M   'P 1'
#
loop_
_entity.id
_entity.type
_entity.pdbx_description
1 polymer ?
#
loop_
_entity_poly.entity_id
_entity_poly.type
_entity_poly.pdbx_seq_one_letter_code
_entity_poly.pdbx_strand_id
1 'polypeptide(L)'
;STYVKYAVAYRHLKDFLRDKDGKPDIPLGQVDFAFIEAYAYYLKIDLQMAPRTVNTNMKPLKTTIKRALNKGFIRQDPFFDYRPEKITVKRRWLSMDEIERLMRVQMKRATANFVRDMFLFSTFTGIAYADLKKLRQDAIQKQADGSLWIVLNRQKTGTASCIPLLNIPVRILEKYKNTAFAGENGIVFKLRTLENTDIQLKKIAQAAGIDKRLTFHMSRHSFATSI
;
A
#
# COMPACT_ATOMS: atom_id res chain seq x y z
N SER A 1 -4.55 7.03 5.80
CA SER A 1 -4.83 6.94 7.25
C SER A 1 -6.21 6.35 7.48
N THR A 2 -6.44 5.65 8.61
CA THR A 2 -7.77 5.10 9.00
C THR A 2 -8.82 6.19 9.10
N TYR A 3 -8.47 7.36 9.64
CA TYR A 3 -9.36 8.52 9.79
C TYR A 3 -10.03 8.93 8.47
N VAL A 4 -9.25 9.11 7.40
CA VAL A 4 -9.76 9.53 6.08
C VAL A 4 -10.81 8.55 5.55
N LYS A 5 -10.63 7.24 5.77
CA LYS A 5 -11.61 6.23 5.34
C LYS A 5 -12.94 6.37 6.08
N TYR A 6 -12.89 6.66 7.39
CA TYR A 6 -14.09 6.91 8.19
C TYR A 6 -14.80 8.19 7.75
N ALA A 7 -14.06 9.27 7.49
CA ALA A 7 -14.64 10.54 7.04
C ALA A 7 -15.35 10.40 5.67
N VAL A 8 -14.74 9.67 4.73
CA VAL A 8 -15.34 9.39 3.42
C VAL A 8 -16.58 8.51 3.55
N ALA A 9 -16.51 7.42 4.32
CA ALA A 9 -17.65 6.53 4.54
C ALA A 9 -18.82 7.25 5.24
N TYR A 10 -18.53 8.13 6.20
CA TYR A 10 -19.54 8.96 6.86
C TYR A 10 -20.22 9.92 5.89
N ARG A 11 -19.45 10.54 4.99
CA ARG A 11 -20.00 11.41 3.95
C ARG A 11 -20.97 10.65 3.04
N HIS A 12 -20.57 9.49 2.53
CA HIS A 12 -21.43 8.67 1.69
C HIS A 12 -22.72 8.21 2.39
N LEU A 13 -22.63 7.87 3.68
CA LEU A 13 -23.81 7.53 4.47
C LEU A 13 -24.75 8.73 4.61
N LYS A 14 -24.20 9.92 4.87
CA LYS A 14 -24.99 11.16 4.97
C LYS A 14 -25.66 11.51 3.64
N ASP A 15 -24.94 11.38 2.53
CA ASP A 15 -25.47 11.65 1.19
C ASP A 15 -26.60 10.66 0.86
N PHE A 16 -26.42 9.37 1.16
CA PHE A 16 -27.47 8.36 1.03
C PHE A 16 -28.76 8.71 1.80
N LEU A 17 -28.64 9.17 3.06
CA LEU A 17 -29.80 9.56 3.86
C LEU A 17 -30.54 10.77 3.27
N ARG A 18 -29.79 11.71 2.69
CA ARG A 18 -30.37 12.89 2.02
C ARG A 18 -31.08 12.51 0.74
N ASP A 19 -30.49 11.62 -0.06
CA ASP A 19 -31.06 11.17 -1.33
C ASP A 19 -32.32 10.32 -1.13
N LYS A 20 -32.33 9.44 -0.13
CA LYS A 20 -33.44 8.51 0.12
C LYS A 20 -34.60 9.13 0.88
N ASP A 21 -34.32 9.82 1.97
CA ASP A 21 -35.33 10.22 2.96
C ASP A 21 -35.40 11.75 3.15
N GLY A 22 -34.58 12.54 2.43
CA GLY A 22 -34.48 13.99 2.60
C GLY A 22 -33.94 14.43 3.96
N LYS A 23 -33.42 13.48 4.76
CA LYS A 23 -33.05 13.71 6.17
C LYS A 23 -31.54 13.65 6.35
N PRO A 24 -30.98 14.46 7.28
CA PRO A 24 -29.55 14.43 7.57
C PRO A 24 -29.15 13.27 8.50
N ASP A 25 -30.12 12.64 9.17
CA ASP A 25 -29.89 11.61 10.19
C ASP A 25 -31.14 10.74 10.40
N ILE A 26 -30.95 9.57 11.01
CA ILE A 26 -32.02 8.64 11.41
C ILE A 26 -31.76 8.04 12.80
N PRO A 27 -32.82 7.69 13.56
CA PRO A 27 -32.66 6.94 14.80
C PRO A 27 -31.97 5.60 14.55
N LEU A 28 -31.07 5.22 15.47
CA LEU A 28 -30.34 3.96 15.37
C LEU A 28 -31.25 2.72 15.28
N GLY A 29 -32.42 2.76 15.92
CA GLY A 29 -33.42 1.69 15.85
C GLY A 29 -34.07 1.49 14.47
N GLN A 30 -33.91 2.45 13.55
CA GLN A 30 -34.37 2.34 12.15
C GLN A 30 -33.30 1.75 11.23
N VAL A 31 -32.09 1.49 11.75
CA VAL A 31 -31.04 0.80 10.99
C VAL A 31 -31.30 -0.70 11.08
N ASP A 32 -32.10 -1.21 10.15
CA ASP A 32 -32.40 -2.64 10.00
C ASP A 32 -31.61 -3.26 8.83
N PHE A 33 -31.87 -4.53 8.52
CA PHE A 33 -31.20 -5.22 7.43
C PHE A 33 -31.51 -4.59 6.06
N ALA A 34 -32.74 -4.16 5.81
CA ALA A 34 -33.14 -3.53 4.56
C ALA A 34 -32.40 -2.19 4.36
N PHE A 35 -32.15 -1.43 5.43
CA PHE A 35 -31.30 -0.25 5.39
C PHE A 35 -29.86 -0.59 4.97
N ILE A 36 -29.28 -1.66 5.53
CA ILE A 36 -27.92 -2.10 5.19
C ILE A 36 -27.82 -2.50 3.72
N GLU A 37 -28.80 -3.24 3.20
CA GLU A 37 -28.85 -3.62 1.79
C GLU A 37 -29.04 -2.41 0.87
N ALA A 38 -29.97 -1.52 1.20
CA ALA A 38 -30.21 -0.30 0.43
C ALA A 38 -28.97 0.59 0.37
N TYR A 39 -28.25 0.77 1.49
CA TYR A 39 -27.02 1.54 1.50
C TYR A 39 -25.90 0.86 0.69
N ALA A 40 -25.75 -0.46 0.80
CA ALA A 40 -24.78 -1.20 -0.01
C ALA A 40 -25.09 -1.11 -1.51
N TYR A 41 -26.38 -1.16 -1.87
CA TYR A 41 -26.86 -0.99 -3.24
C TYR A 41 -26.55 0.43 -3.76
N TYR A 42 -26.84 1.46 -2.96
CA TYR A 42 -26.51 2.85 -3.29
C TYR A 42 -25.02 3.05 -3.62
N LEU A 43 -24.14 2.50 -2.78
CA LEU A 43 -22.70 2.57 -3.03
C LEU A 43 -22.31 1.86 -4.33
N LYS A 44 -22.96 0.73 -4.65
CA LYS A 44 -22.61 -0.12 -5.79
C LYS A 44 -23.17 0.39 -7.11
N ILE A 45 -24.44 0.80 -7.13
CA ILE A 45 -25.20 1.11 -8.35
C ILE A 45 -25.19 2.61 -8.62
N ASP A 46 -25.63 3.41 -7.66
CA ASP A 46 -25.73 4.87 -7.83
C ASP A 46 -24.35 5.52 -7.86
N LEU A 47 -23.45 5.15 -6.96
CA LEU A 47 -22.07 5.67 -6.95
C LEU A 47 -21.09 4.84 -7.79
N GLN A 48 -21.56 3.77 -8.44
CA GLN A 48 -20.77 2.90 -9.32
C GLN A 48 -19.44 2.43 -8.72
N MET A 49 -19.40 2.22 -7.39
CA MET A 49 -18.15 1.86 -6.73
C MET A 49 -17.79 0.41 -6.98
N ALA A 50 -16.50 0.17 -7.23
CA ALA A 50 -15.97 -1.19 -7.25
C ALA A 50 -16.27 -1.93 -5.93
N PRO A 51 -16.50 -3.25 -5.93
CA PRO A 51 -16.89 -4.00 -4.73
C PRO A 51 -15.93 -3.83 -3.54
N ARG A 52 -14.63 -3.68 -3.83
CA ARG A 52 -13.61 -3.37 -2.80
C ARG A 52 -13.85 -2.04 -2.09
N THR A 53 -14.29 -1.04 -2.84
CA THR A 53 -14.57 0.30 -2.33
C THR A 53 -15.87 0.28 -1.53
N VAL A 54 -16.91 -0.40 -2.01
CA VAL A 54 -18.16 -0.65 -1.25
C VAL A 54 -17.84 -1.30 0.10
N ASN A 55 -17.10 -2.42 0.10
CA ASN A 55 -16.68 -3.10 1.32
C ASN A 55 -15.84 -2.22 2.26
N THR A 56 -15.12 -1.24 1.72
CA THR A 56 -14.34 -0.29 2.52
C THR A 56 -15.25 0.75 3.18
N ASN A 57 -16.26 1.24 2.48
CA ASN A 57 -17.24 2.22 2.98
C ASN A 57 -18.28 1.60 3.93
N MET A 58 -18.60 0.30 3.81
CA MET A 58 -19.49 -0.40 4.74
C MET A 58 -18.85 -0.71 6.09
N LYS A 59 -17.51 -0.85 6.15
CA LYS A 59 -16.78 -1.25 7.37
C LYS A 59 -16.95 -0.29 8.55
N PRO A 60 -16.87 1.04 8.37
CA PRO A 60 -17.13 1.99 9.45
C PRO A 60 -18.51 1.81 10.07
N LEU A 61 -19.57 1.73 9.26
CA LEU A 61 -20.93 1.52 9.74
C LEU A 61 -21.06 0.18 10.50
N LYS A 62 -20.54 -0.92 9.93
CA LYS A 62 -20.52 -2.23 10.61
C LYS A 62 -19.79 -2.18 11.96
N THR A 63 -18.70 -1.42 12.04
CA THR A 63 -17.95 -1.24 13.30
C THR A 63 -18.77 -0.46 14.33
N THR A 64 -19.49 0.59 13.90
CA THR A 64 -20.36 1.38 14.78
C THR A 64 -21.54 0.55 15.30
N ILE A 65 -22.23 -0.19 14.42
CA ILE A 65 -23.31 -1.10 14.80
C ILE A 65 -22.82 -2.17 15.79
N LYS A 66 -21.66 -2.78 15.54
CA LYS A 66 -21.07 -3.75 16.47
C LYS A 66 -20.81 -3.15 17.85
N ARG A 67 -20.39 -1.88 17.92
CA ARG A 67 -20.22 -1.18 19.20
C ARG A 67 -21.56 -0.90 19.89
N ALA A 68 -22.60 -0.57 19.13
CA ALA A 68 -23.93 -0.34 19.68
C ALA A 68 -24.55 -1.62 20.24
N LEU A 69 -24.40 -2.76 19.54
CA LEU A 69 -24.79 -4.09 20.02
C LEU A 69 -24.10 -4.43 21.34
N ASN A 70 -22.77 -4.30 21.38
CA ASN A 70 -21.99 -4.61 22.57
C ASN A 70 -22.35 -3.72 23.78
N LYS A 71 -22.91 -2.54 23.54
CA LYS A 71 -23.39 -1.61 24.58
C LYS A 71 -24.88 -1.80 24.92
N GLY A 72 -25.59 -2.70 24.24
CA GLY A 72 -27.01 -2.95 24.45
C GLY A 72 -27.94 -1.86 23.88
N PHE A 73 -27.46 -0.95 23.03
CA PHE A 73 -28.30 0.09 22.41
C PHE A 73 -29.24 -0.47 21.35
N ILE A 74 -28.90 -1.60 20.76
CA ILE A 74 -29.73 -2.37 19.84
C ILE A 74 -29.63 -3.85 20.21
N ARG A 75 -30.70 -4.61 19.96
CA ARG A 75 -30.79 -6.03 20.35
C ARG A 75 -30.43 -7.00 19.22
N GLN A 76 -30.67 -6.59 17.98
CA GLN A 76 -30.44 -7.41 16.78
C GLN A 76 -29.39 -6.74 15.90
N ASP A 77 -28.47 -7.54 15.34
CA ASP A 77 -27.46 -7.03 14.41
C ASP A 77 -28.07 -6.81 13.02
N PRO A 78 -28.23 -5.57 12.53
CA PRO A 78 -28.72 -5.33 11.17
C PRO A 78 -27.77 -5.84 10.07
N PHE A 79 -26.54 -6.24 10.40
CA PHE A 79 -25.61 -6.88 9.47
C PHE A 79 -25.70 -8.43 9.47
N PHE A 80 -26.69 -9.04 10.15
CA PHE A 80 -26.70 -10.49 10.44
C PHE A 80 -26.48 -11.40 9.23
N ASP A 81 -27.06 -11.10 8.06
CA ASP A 81 -26.83 -11.84 6.81
C ASP A 81 -26.20 -10.98 5.71
N TYR A 82 -25.65 -9.82 6.06
CA TYR A 82 -24.95 -9.00 5.07
C TYR A 82 -23.62 -9.66 4.69
N ARG A 83 -23.54 -10.13 3.45
CA ARG A 83 -22.37 -10.79 2.88
C ARG A 83 -21.66 -9.86 1.90
N PRO A 84 -20.53 -9.25 2.28
CA PRO A 84 -19.74 -8.44 1.36
C PRO A 84 -19.25 -9.30 0.19
N GLU A 85 -19.27 -8.75 -1.02
CA GLU A 85 -18.78 -9.44 -2.22
C GLU A 85 -17.30 -9.83 -2.05
N LYS A 86 -16.98 -11.11 -2.29
CA LYS A 86 -15.62 -11.63 -2.17
C LYS A 86 -14.79 -11.15 -3.36
N ILE A 87 -13.82 -10.27 -3.11
CA ILE A 87 -12.88 -9.79 -4.14
C ILE A 87 -11.60 -10.61 -4.10
N THR A 88 -11.42 -11.49 -5.08
CA THR A 88 -10.13 -12.16 -5.32
C THR A 88 -9.18 -11.17 -6.00
N VAL A 89 -8.18 -10.68 -5.27
CA VAL A 89 -7.10 -9.89 -5.87
C VAL A 89 -6.00 -10.84 -6.31
N LYS A 90 -5.79 -10.96 -7.61
CA LYS A 90 -4.56 -11.54 -8.15
C LYS A 90 -3.40 -10.65 -7.70
N ARG A 91 -2.62 -11.10 -6.72
CA ARG A 91 -1.38 -10.41 -6.32
C ARG A 91 -0.47 -10.38 -7.54
N ARG A 92 0.08 -9.21 -7.86
CA ARG A 92 1.02 -9.05 -8.97
C ARG A 92 2.42 -9.03 -8.36
N TRP A 93 3.21 -10.05 -8.67
CA TRP A 93 4.65 -10.09 -8.44
C TRP A 93 5.37 -10.21 -9.79
N LEU A 94 6.68 -9.97 -9.78
CA LEU A 94 7.54 -10.18 -10.94
C LEU A 94 8.17 -11.56 -10.87
N SER A 95 8.18 -12.26 -12.00
CA SER A 95 9.01 -13.44 -12.23
C SER A 95 10.48 -13.05 -12.31
N MET A 96 11.38 -14.03 -12.20
CA MET A 96 12.81 -13.78 -12.33
C MET A 96 13.19 -13.23 -13.70
N ASP A 97 12.58 -13.71 -14.79
CA ASP A 97 12.75 -13.13 -16.13
C ASP A 97 12.42 -11.64 -16.18
N GLU A 98 11.28 -11.23 -15.60
CA GLU A 98 10.91 -9.82 -15.55
C GLU A 98 11.87 -8.98 -14.70
N ILE A 99 12.39 -9.54 -13.60
CA ILE A 99 13.42 -8.89 -12.77
C ILE A 99 14.71 -8.72 -13.55
N GLU A 100 15.16 -9.74 -14.28
CA GLU A 100 16.35 -9.67 -15.12
C GLU A 100 16.21 -8.63 -16.23
N ARG A 101 15.05 -8.55 -16.89
CA ARG A 101 14.76 -7.51 -17.88
C ARG A 101 14.81 -6.11 -17.27
N LEU A 102 14.29 -5.94 -16.05
CA LEU A 102 14.45 -4.68 -15.30
C LEU A 102 15.90 -4.37 -14.94
N MET A 103 16.75 -5.37 -14.69
CA MET A 103 18.18 -5.13 -14.43
C MET A 103 18.92 -4.67 -15.68
N ARG A 104 18.50 -5.13 -16.87
CA ARG A 104 19.16 -4.86 -18.16
C ARG A 104 18.68 -3.57 -18.82
N VAL A 105 17.41 -3.20 -18.67
CA VAL A 105 16.82 -2.02 -19.36
C VAL A 105 17.53 -0.72 -18.97
N GLN A 106 18.01 0.06 -19.94
CA GLN A 106 18.60 1.38 -19.68
C GLN A 106 17.65 2.50 -20.10
N MET A 107 17.35 3.40 -19.17
CA MET A 107 16.50 4.56 -19.42
C MET A 107 17.34 5.75 -19.89
N LYS A 108 16.77 6.59 -20.77
CA LYS A 108 17.42 7.82 -21.23
C LYS A 108 17.74 8.81 -20.10
N ARG A 109 16.90 8.87 -19.06
CA ARG A 109 17.05 9.81 -17.95
C ARG A 109 17.66 9.11 -16.74
N ALA A 110 18.70 9.71 -16.15
CA ALA A 110 19.34 9.21 -14.93
C ALA A 110 18.35 9.02 -13.77
N THR A 111 17.35 9.90 -13.65
CA THR A 111 16.28 9.80 -12.65
C THR A 111 15.43 8.55 -12.79
N ALA A 112 15.19 8.08 -14.02
CA ALA A 112 14.45 6.85 -14.28
C ALA A 112 15.29 5.60 -13.99
N ASN A 113 16.59 5.62 -14.31
CA ASN A 113 17.52 4.55 -13.90
C ASN A 113 17.64 4.47 -12.38
N PHE A 114 17.65 5.62 -11.68
CA PHE A 114 17.62 5.65 -10.22
C PHE A 114 16.34 5.03 -9.66
N VAL A 115 15.16 5.36 -10.20
CA VAL A 115 13.88 4.74 -9.77
C VAL A 115 13.89 3.23 -10.00
N ARG A 116 14.38 2.77 -11.15
CA ARG A 116 14.55 1.33 -11.47
C ARG A 116 15.43 0.66 -10.44
N ASP A 117 16.57 1.26 -10.10
CA ASP A 117 17.51 0.69 -9.13
C ASP A 117 16.96 0.72 -7.71
N MET A 118 16.19 1.73 -7.29
CA MET A 118 15.50 1.73 -5.99
C MET A 118 14.44 0.63 -5.92
N PHE A 119 13.75 0.37 -7.03
CA PHE A 119 12.80 -0.74 -7.11
C PHE A 119 13.51 -2.10 -7.02
N LEU A 120 14.63 -2.29 -7.72
CA LEU A 120 15.45 -3.49 -7.62
C LEU A 120 16.04 -3.66 -6.22
N PHE A 121 16.57 -2.59 -5.63
CA PHE A 121 17.04 -2.57 -4.24
C PHE A 121 15.97 -3.11 -3.29
N SER A 122 14.74 -2.59 -3.42
CA SER A 122 13.60 -3.05 -2.62
C SER A 122 13.14 -4.47 -2.97
N THR A 123 13.33 -4.91 -4.21
CA THR A 123 13.03 -6.29 -4.65
C THR A 123 13.98 -7.30 -4.03
N PHE A 124 15.26 -6.94 -3.83
CA PHE A 124 16.27 -7.83 -3.24
C PHE A 124 16.45 -7.66 -1.72
N THR A 125 15.75 -6.72 -1.09
CA THR A 125 15.81 -6.48 0.37
C THR A 125 14.46 -6.60 1.06
N GLY A 126 13.36 -6.53 0.31
CA GLY A 126 12.02 -6.46 0.87
C GLY A 126 11.74 -5.18 1.67
N ILE A 127 12.61 -4.16 1.66
CA ILE A 127 12.41 -2.90 2.38
C ILE A 127 11.20 -2.13 1.84
N ALA A 128 10.43 -1.44 2.69
CA ALA A 128 9.29 -0.64 2.22
C ALA A 128 9.77 0.67 1.62
N TYR A 129 9.01 1.26 0.70
CA TYR A 129 9.29 2.61 0.20
C TYR A 129 9.43 3.62 1.34
N ALA A 130 8.54 3.54 2.35
CA ALA A 130 8.55 4.46 3.49
C ALA A 130 9.82 4.32 4.33
N ASP A 131 10.34 3.10 4.47
CA ASP A 131 11.57 2.81 5.21
C ASP A 131 12.80 3.17 4.37
N LEU A 132 12.80 2.82 3.07
CA LEU A 132 13.87 3.18 2.12
C LEU A 132 14.05 4.70 2.00
N LYS A 133 12.95 5.44 1.94
CA LYS A 133 12.96 6.91 1.91
C LYS A 133 13.57 7.53 3.17
N LYS A 134 13.53 6.81 4.29
CA LYS A 134 14.08 7.24 5.58
C LYS A 134 15.34 6.45 5.98
N LEU A 135 15.87 5.62 5.08
CA LEU A 135 17.00 4.76 5.38
C LEU A 135 18.21 5.64 5.66
N ARG A 136 18.81 5.44 6.83
CA ARG A 136 19.98 6.19 7.26
C ARG A 136 21.24 5.34 7.07
N GLN A 137 22.37 6.01 6.89
CA GLN A 137 23.68 5.38 6.75
C GLN A 137 24.05 4.58 8.01
N ASP A 138 23.70 5.08 9.20
CA ASP A 138 23.90 4.41 10.49
C ASP A 138 23.09 3.09 10.65
N ALA A 139 22.04 2.91 9.85
CA ALA A 139 21.27 1.68 9.81
C ALA A 139 21.94 0.58 8.95
N ILE A 140 22.98 0.92 8.18
CA ILE A 140 23.75 -0.05 7.39
C ILE A 140 24.98 -0.46 8.21
N GLN A 141 24.96 -1.69 8.71
CA GLN A 141 25.97 -2.21 9.62
C GLN A 141 26.77 -3.34 8.97
N LYS A 142 28.09 -3.32 9.17
CA LYS A 142 28.98 -4.40 8.77
C LYS A 142 29.14 -5.39 9.92
N GLN A 143 28.90 -6.66 9.65
CA GLN A 143 29.08 -7.74 10.61
C GLN A 143 30.53 -8.22 10.65
N ALA A 144 30.87 -9.06 11.62
CA ALA A 144 32.22 -9.61 11.80
C ALA A 144 32.72 -10.41 10.58
N ASP A 145 31.81 -11.09 9.87
CA ASP A 145 32.09 -11.83 8.63
C ASP A 145 32.25 -10.92 7.39
N GLY A 146 32.09 -9.60 7.57
CA GLY A 146 32.16 -8.62 6.50
C GLY A 146 30.85 -8.40 5.74
N SER A 147 29.78 -9.14 6.03
CA SER A 147 28.47 -8.95 5.41
C SER A 147 27.82 -7.64 5.86
N LEU A 148 27.09 -6.99 4.94
CA LEU A 148 26.36 -5.76 5.23
C LEU A 148 24.89 -6.06 5.54
N TRP A 149 24.34 -5.37 6.53
CA TRP A 149 22.97 -5.55 6.99
C TRP A 149 22.28 -4.21 7.17
N ILE A 150 21.01 -4.13 6.80
CA ILE A 150 20.13 -3.04 7.21
C ILE A 150 19.45 -3.43 8.53
N VAL A 151 19.60 -2.60 9.57
CA VAL A 151 18.96 -2.79 10.87
C VAL A 151 17.97 -1.65 11.11
N LEU A 152 16.66 -1.96 11.06
CA LEU A 152 15.57 -0.98 11.24
C LEU A 152 14.79 -1.25 12.52
N ASN A 153 14.61 -0.25 13.38
CA ASN A 153 13.74 -0.35 14.54
C ASN A 153 12.28 -0.06 14.12
N ARG A 154 11.41 -1.08 14.09
CA ARG A 154 9.99 -0.86 13.75
C ARG A 154 9.23 -0.26 14.92
N GLN A 155 8.85 1.01 14.78
CA GLN A 155 8.02 1.72 15.75
C GLN A 155 6.65 1.05 16.04
N LYS A 156 6.10 0.29 15.09
CA LYS A 156 4.75 -0.28 15.23
C LYS A 156 4.70 -1.63 15.95
N THR A 157 5.79 -2.40 15.96
CA THR A 157 5.82 -3.77 16.51
C THR A 157 6.88 -3.98 17.59
N GLY A 158 7.77 -3.01 17.84
CA GLY A 158 8.85 -3.12 18.82
C GLY A 158 10.00 -4.05 18.42
N THR A 159 9.88 -4.78 17.31
CA THR A 159 10.90 -5.72 16.82
C THR A 159 11.84 -5.05 15.82
N ALA A 160 13.15 -5.23 16.00
CA ALA A 160 14.15 -4.87 15.00
C ALA A 160 13.99 -5.74 13.75
N SER A 161 14.08 -5.12 12.57
CA SER A 161 14.08 -5.78 11.27
C SER A 161 15.50 -5.76 10.74
N CYS A 162 16.16 -6.92 10.75
CA CYS A 162 17.50 -7.12 10.21
C CYS A 162 17.38 -7.70 8.78
N ILE A 163 17.98 -7.04 7.80
CA ILE A 163 17.91 -7.41 6.39
C ILE A 163 19.33 -7.57 5.85
N PRO A 164 19.77 -8.78 5.47
CA PRO A 164 21.08 -8.96 4.85
C PRO A 164 21.11 -8.31 3.47
N LEU A 165 22.21 -7.63 3.15
CA LEU A 165 22.41 -7.00 1.85
C LEU A 165 23.21 -7.93 0.93
N LEU A 166 22.51 -8.50 -0.05
CA LEU A 166 23.11 -9.26 -1.14
C LEU A 166 23.90 -8.36 -2.09
N ASN A 167 24.63 -8.97 -3.02
CA ASN A 167 25.50 -8.27 -3.98
C ASN A 167 24.77 -7.17 -4.77
N ILE A 168 23.52 -7.37 -5.19
CA ILE A 168 22.77 -6.39 -5.98
C ILE A 168 22.48 -5.11 -5.15
N PRO A 169 21.84 -5.20 -3.97
CA PRO A 169 21.70 -4.05 -3.07
C PRO A 169 23.02 -3.32 -2.76
N VAL A 170 24.09 -4.06 -2.48
CA VAL A 170 25.42 -3.47 -2.20
C VAL A 170 25.95 -2.67 -3.39
N ARG A 171 25.87 -3.22 -4.60
CA ARG A 171 26.28 -2.51 -5.82
C ARG A 171 25.46 -1.24 -6.06
N ILE A 172 24.17 -1.25 -5.72
CA ILE A 172 23.30 -0.07 -5.84
C ILE A 172 23.69 1.01 -4.82
N LEU A 173 24.04 0.63 -3.58
CA LEU A 173 24.55 1.58 -2.57
C LEU A 173 25.81 2.29 -3.09
N GLU A 174 26.80 1.53 -3.55
CA GLU A 174 28.05 2.09 -4.05
C GLU A 174 27.85 2.95 -5.29
N LYS A 175 26.97 2.52 -6.21
CA LYS A 175 26.67 3.27 -7.43
C LYS A 175 26.18 4.71 -7.16
N TYR A 176 25.45 4.94 -6.07
CA TYR A 176 24.79 6.22 -5.81
C TYR A 176 25.41 7.05 -4.68
N LYS A 177 26.36 6.49 -3.91
CA LYS A 177 26.96 7.09 -2.70
C LYS A 177 27.46 8.53 -2.87
N ASN A 178 28.06 8.86 -4.02
CA ASN A 178 28.65 10.18 -4.30
C ASN A 178 28.01 10.83 -5.54
N THR A 179 26.70 10.70 -5.70
CA THR A 179 25.97 11.23 -6.87
C THR A 179 24.91 12.24 -6.44
N ALA A 180 24.29 12.93 -7.40
CA ALA A 180 23.13 13.80 -7.13
C ALA A 180 21.91 13.07 -6.53
N PHE A 181 21.93 11.74 -6.46
CA PHE A 181 20.90 10.90 -5.86
C PHE A 181 21.24 10.44 -4.43
N ALA A 182 22.45 10.76 -3.94
CA ALA A 182 22.81 10.54 -2.54
C ALA A 182 21.89 11.37 -1.63
N GLY A 183 21.49 10.79 -0.50
CA GLY A 183 20.74 11.52 0.51
C GLY A 183 21.62 12.51 1.29
N GLU A 184 20.96 13.45 1.97
CA GLU A 184 21.60 14.45 2.83
C GLU A 184 21.28 14.13 4.31
N ASN A 185 22.02 14.72 5.25
CA ASN A 185 21.78 14.57 6.70
C ASN A 185 21.72 13.10 7.19
N GLY A 186 22.62 12.28 6.66
CA GLY A 186 22.72 10.85 7.02
C GLY A 186 21.69 9.95 6.34
N ILE A 187 20.78 10.47 5.50
CA ILE A 187 19.90 9.64 4.66
C ILE A 187 20.72 9.03 3.51
N VAL A 188 20.43 7.78 3.15
CA VAL A 188 21.16 7.05 2.11
C VAL A 188 20.84 7.58 0.71
N PHE A 189 19.57 7.82 0.42
CA PHE A 189 19.08 8.11 -0.92
C PHE A 189 18.10 9.29 -0.96
N LYS A 190 18.20 10.14 -1.98
CA LYS A 190 17.28 11.25 -2.25
C LYS A 190 16.09 10.80 -3.10
N LEU A 191 15.09 10.16 -2.46
CA LEU A 191 13.89 9.66 -3.14
C LEU A 191 12.85 10.75 -3.40
N ARG A 192 12.13 10.63 -4.53
CA ARG A 192 10.96 11.47 -4.85
C ARG A 192 9.73 11.04 -4.04
N THR A 193 8.55 11.56 -4.38
CA THR A 193 7.28 11.07 -3.86
C THR A 193 6.97 9.67 -4.41
N LEU A 194 6.18 8.87 -3.68
CA LEU A 194 5.83 7.52 -4.12
C LEU A 194 5.03 7.57 -5.44
N GLU A 195 4.18 8.59 -5.59
CA GLU A 195 3.38 8.85 -6.78
C GLU A 195 4.27 9.09 -8.00
N ASN A 196 5.30 9.93 -7.85
CA ASN A 196 6.26 10.20 -8.94
C ASN A 196 7.07 8.95 -9.29
N THR A 197 7.46 8.16 -8.29
CA THR A 197 8.15 6.88 -8.47
C THR A 197 7.27 5.89 -9.25
N ASP A 198 5.99 5.74 -8.88
CA ASP A 198 5.04 4.86 -9.57
C ASP A 198 4.78 5.30 -11.02
N ILE A 199 4.73 6.61 -11.29
CA ILE A 199 4.62 7.13 -12.66
C ILE A 199 5.84 6.73 -13.50
N GLN A 200 7.05 6.83 -12.94
CA GLN A 200 8.27 6.41 -13.64
C GLN A 200 8.33 4.90 -13.82
N LEU A 201 7.90 4.11 -12.83
CA LEU A 201 7.88 2.65 -12.93
C LEU A 201 7.02 2.13 -14.07
N LYS A 202 5.91 2.81 -14.40
CA LYS A 202 5.11 2.46 -15.60
C LYS A 202 5.93 2.58 -16.88
N LYS A 203 6.73 3.65 -17.01
CA LYS A 203 7.57 3.89 -18.20
C LYS A 203 8.73 2.90 -18.26
N ILE A 204 9.31 2.57 -17.11
CA ILE A 204 10.38 1.56 -17.00
C ILE A 204 9.84 0.18 -17.36
N ALA A 205 8.64 -0.18 -16.88
CA ALA A 205 7.99 -1.46 -17.21
C ALA A 205 7.79 -1.59 -18.73
N GLN A 206 7.26 -0.55 -19.37
CA GLN A 206 7.09 -0.53 -20.83
C GLN A 206 8.43 -0.70 -21.56
N ALA A 207 9.48 0.01 -21.13
CA ALA A 207 10.81 -0.12 -21.72
C ALA A 207 11.44 -1.51 -21.51
N ALA A 208 11.06 -2.22 -20.45
CA ALA A 208 11.50 -3.59 -20.16
C ALA A 208 10.61 -4.67 -20.82
N GLY A 209 9.57 -4.29 -21.56
CA GLY A 209 8.59 -5.20 -22.15
C GLY A 209 7.70 -5.91 -21.12
N ILE A 210 7.42 -5.27 -19.99
CA ILE A 210 6.62 -5.83 -18.89
C ILE A 210 5.19 -5.27 -18.98
N ASP A 211 4.23 -6.15 -19.27
CA ASP A 211 2.81 -5.77 -19.40
C ASP A 211 2.15 -5.41 -18.07
N LYS A 212 2.73 -5.87 -16.95
CA LYS A 212 2.24 -5.57 -15.61
C LYS A 212 2.44 -4.10 -15.30
N ARG A 213 1.37 -3.42 -14.87
CA ARG A 213 1.46 -2.09 -14.26
C ARG A 213 2.22 -2.18 -12.93
N LEU A 214 3.50 -1.82 -12.95
CA LEU A 214 4.33 -1.75 -11.77
C LEU A 214 3.87 -0.65 -10.80
N THR A 215 3.84 -1.00 -9.52
CA THR A 215 3.84 -0.06 -8.40
C THR A 215 4.99 -0.44 -7.49
N PHE A 216 5.55 0.52 -6.75
CA PHE A 216 6.70 0.24 -5.90
C PHE A 216 6.40 -0.86 -4.88
N HIS A 217 5.15 -0.99 -4.41
CA HIS A 217 4.78 -2.07 -3.48
C HIS A 217 5.01 -3.49 -4.06
N MET A 218 5.02 -3.64 -5.39
CA MET A 218 5.29 -4.92 -6.04
C MET A 218 6.72 -5.42 -5.81
N SER A 219 7.68 -4.55 -5.47
CA SER A 219 9.04 -4.98 -5.13
C SER A 219 9.03 -5.95 -3.94
N ARG A 220 8.27 -5.62 -2.89
CA ARG A 220 8.14 -6.46 -1.68
C ARG A 220 7.39 -7.76 -1.94
N HIS A 221 6.40 -7.73 -2.82
CA HIS A 221 5.71 -8.96 -3.23
C HIS A 221 6.65 -9.88 -4.02
N SER A 222 7.47 -9.29 -4.89
CA SER A 222 8.44 -10.04 -5.67
C SER A 222 9.57 -10.59 -4.78
N PHE A 223 10.02 -9.84 -3.76
CA PHE A 223 10.94 -10.35 -2.74
C PHE A 223 10.36 -11.60 -2.06
N ALA A 224 9.13 -11.54 -1.56
CA ALA A 224 8.54 -12.65 -0.82
C ALA A 224 8.11 -13.86 -1.68
N THR A 225 8.31 -13.84 -3.00
CA THR A 225 7.80 -14.87 -3.92
C THR A 225 8.85 -15.39 -4.88
N SER A 226 9.77 -14.53 -5.33
CA SER A 226 10.73 -14.83 -6.39
C SER A 226 12.19 -14.76 -5.92
N ILE A 227 12.46 -14.19 -4.73
CA ILE A 227 13.80 -14.07 -4.13
C ILE A 227 13.86 -14.98 -2.90
#